data_AF-A0A4S8YH92-F1
#
_entry.id   AF-A0A4S8YH92-F1
#
_cell.length_a   1.000
_cell.length_b   1.000
_cell.length_c   1.000
_cell.angle_alpha   90.00
_cell.angle_beta   90.00
_cell.angle_gamma   90.00
#
_symmetry.space_group_name_H-M   'P 1'
#
loop_
_entity.id
_entity.type
_entity.pdbx_description
1 polymer ?
#
loop_
_entity_poly.entity_id
_entity_poly.type
_entity_poly.pdbx_seq_one_letter_code
_entity_poly.pdbx_strand_id
1 'polypeptide(L)'
;MSAVGVEQKVHGNEQVLGLRRIRKFSAAVIDSEKAPRIRDPTSQHWEDQQSTLSLSPDLYTPSPSLFLRSQRRVFAMVASRMFRPTSRLVSASIARPALRFRPVAVSRHYATQGGVKEMTVREALNEAMAEEMERNDKVFVLGEEVAQYNGAYKVTKGLLDRFGEKRVIDSPITESGFTGLTVGAALAGLHPVCEFMTFNFAMQAIDQIINSAAKTHYMSGGIQPCNITFRGPNGFAAGVAAQHSQDYSAWYGSIPGLKVVSPYSAEDAKGLMKAAIRDPNPVVVLENELLYGLSFPMSEEAQKDDFVIPFGKAKIERPGKDLTIVTLSRCVGQSLVAAEKLKQKYGIEAEVINLRSIKPLDVESIVKSVKKTGHMMAVESGFPSFGVGAELIALTAEYAWDYLQAPPVRVTGAEVPTPYAQKLEEMSFPTEDLIVDYAAKLLRA
;
A
#
# COMPACT_ATOMS: atom_id res chain seq x y z
N MET A 1 15.26 -74.87 -26.67
CA MET A 1 15.02 -74.54 -25.25
C MET A 1 15.81 -73.26 -24.96
N SER A 2 15.18 -72.07 -25.05
CA SER A 2 14.39 -71.40 -24.00
C SER A 2 15.29 -70.96 -22.82
N ALA A 3 15.85 -69.74 -22.72
CA ALA A 3 15.53 -68.38 -23.21
C ALA A 3 14.54 -67.55 -22.36
N VAL A 4 14.83 -66.24 -22.22
CA VAL A 4 14.07 -65.15 -21.53
C VAL A 4 14.07 -65.23 -19.99
N GLY A 5 14.27 -64.18 -19.18
CA GLY A 5 14.73 -62.80 -19.46
C GLY A 5 13.75 -61.67 -19.08
N VAL A 6 13.86 -61.07 -17.88
CA VAL A 6 13.05 -59.89 -17.46
C VAL A 6 13.88 -58.93 -16.60
N GLU A 7 13.97 -57.65 -17.00
CA GLU A 7 14.28 -56.53 -16.10
C GLU A 7 13.01 -56.08 -15.36
N GLN A 8 13.13 -55.63 -14.10
CA GLN A 8 12.13 -54.73 -13.51
C GLN A 8 12.76 -53.41 -13.10
N LYS A 9 12.41 -52.34 -13.82
CA LYS A 9 12.74 -50.96 -13.46
C LYS A 9 11.71 -50.46 -12.44
N VAL A 10 12.17 -50.10 -11.25
CA VAL A 10 11.38 -49.30 -10.30
C VAL A 10 11.49 -47.84 -10.73
N HIS A 11 10.38 -47.20 -11.09
CA HIS A 11 10.31 -45.75 -11.30
C HIS A 11 10.01 -45.05 -9.97
N GLY A 12 10.97 -44.30 -9.44
CA GLY A 12 10.75 -43.37 -8.33
C GLY A 12 10.15 -42.06 -8.83
N ASN A 13 9.11 -41.56 -8.14
CA ASN A 13 8.38 -40.36 -8.53
C ASN A 13 9.24 -39.07 -8.45
N GLU A 14 9.03 -38.16 -9.41
CA GLU A 14 9.59 -36.81 -9.34
C GLU A 14 8.83 -35.91 -8.35
N GLN A 15 9.37 -35.74 -7.14
CA GLN A 15 8.93 -34.71 -6.18
C GLN A 15 10.04 -33.69 -5.83
N VAL A 16 10.90 -33.32 -6.80
CA VAL A 16 12.03 -32.40 -6.56
C VAL A 16 12.17 -31.31 -7.65
N LEU A 17 11.07 -30.60 -7.96
CA LEU A 17 11.09 -29.50 -8.94
C LEU A 17 11.17 -28.09 -8.32
N GLY A 18 10.60 -27.85 -7.14
CA GLY A 18 10.69 -26.53 -6.47
C GLY A 18 12.13 -26.10 -6.16
N LEU A 19 12.92 -27.01 -5.57
CA LEU A 19 14.32 -26.78 -5.19
C LEU A 19 15.27 -26.50 -6.37
N ARG A 20 14.89 -26.84 -7.61
CA ARG A 20 15.73 -26.62 -8.80
C ARG A 20 15.75 -25.16 -9.28
N ARG A 21 14.78 -24.32 -8.91
CA ARG A 21 14.83 -22.86 -9.20
C ARG A 21 15.80 -22.13 -8.25
N ILE A 22 15.77 -22.46 -6.96
CA ILE A 22 16.59 -21.84 -5.91
C ILE A 22 18.09 -21.89 -6.26
N ARG A 23 18.60 -23.07 -6.62
CA ARG A 23 20.03 -23.25 -6.96
C ARG A 23 20.48 -22.57 -8.26
N LYS A 24 19.58 -22.24 -9.19
CA LYS A 24 19.95 -21.54 -10.44
C LYS A 24 20.04 -20.02 -10.28
N PHE A 25 19.34 -19.43 -9.30
CA PHE A 25 19.47 -17.99 -9.02
C PHE A 25 20.70 -17.68 -8.15
N SER A 26 20.93 -18.44 -7.08
CA SER A 26 22.04 -18.19 -6.15
C SER A 26 23.43 -18.25 -6.81
N ALA A 27 23.59 -19.01 -7.90
CA ALA A 27 24.88 -19.17 -8.60
C ALA A 27 25.17 -18.04 -9.63
N ALA A 28 24.25 -17.10 -9.85
CA ALA A 28 24.39 -16.05 -10.86
C ALA A 28 24.78 -14.67 -10.29
N VAL A 29 24.92 -14.55 -8.96
CA VAL A 29 25.06 -13.27 -8.25
C VAL A 29 26.33 -13.20 -7.38
N ILE A 30 27.09 -14.29 -7.26
CA ILE A 30 28.33 -14.35 -6.46
C ILE A 30 29.47 -14.98 -7.26
N ASP A 31 30.24 -14.13 -7.94
CA ASP A 31 31.65 -14.37 -8.28
C ASP A 31 32.45 -13.21 -7.66
N SER A 32 32.94 -13.42 -6.44
CA SER A 32 33.53 -12.37 -5.59
C SER A 32 35.05 -12.44 -5.46
N GLU A 33 35.73 -13.28 -6.25
CA GLU A 33 37.16 -13.56 -6.05
C GLU A 33 38.12 -12.59 -6.78
N LYS A 34 37.62 -11.58 -7.49
CA LYS A 34 38.44 -10.66 -8.30
C LYS A 34 38.13 -9.17 -8.11
N ALA A 35 38.22 -8.69 -6.87
CA ALA A 35 38.25 -7.26 -6.55
C ALA A 35 39.62 -6.86 -5.93
N PRO A 36 40.35 -5.86 -6.47
CA PRO A 36 41.63 -5.42 -5.92
C PRO A 36 41.44 -4.60 -4.63
N ARG A 37 42.25 -4.86 -3.61
CA ARG A 37 42.21 -4.11 -2.34
C ARG A 37 42.89 -2.76 -2.49
N ILE A 38 42.11 -1.68 -2.55
CA ILE A 38 42.61 -0.31 -2.37
C ILE A 38 42.87 -0.10 -0.86
N ARG A 39 43.99 0.53 -0.51
CA ARG A 39 44.31 0.93 0.87
C ARG A 39 43.95 2.41 1.08
N ASP A 40 43.20 2.69 2.13
CA ASP A 40 42.92 4.05 2.60
C ASP A 40 44.00 4.48 3.65
N PRO A 41 44.67 5.63 3.50
CA PRO A 41 45.69 6.11 4.43
C PRO A 41 45.14 7.06 5.53
N THR A 42 43.94 6.84 6.09
CA THR A 42 43.35 7.69 7.15
C THR A 42 43.06 6.94 8.47
N SER A 43 44.08 6.35 9.10
CA SER A 43 43.95 5.63 10.39
C SER A 43 44.99 6.04 11.45
N GLN A 44 44.93 7.30 11.90
CA GLN A 44 45.59 7.79 13.11
C GLN A 44 44.65 8.73 13.90
N HIS A 45 44.86 8.81 15.22
CA HIS A 45 44.04 9.52 16.23
C HIS A 45 42.64 8.95 16.52
N TRP A 46 42.59 7.84 17.28
CA TRP A 46 41.46 7.48 18.15
C TRP A 46 41.92 6.80 19.47
N GLU A 47 43.00 7.30 20.06
CA GLU A 47 43.46 6.95 21.42
C GLU A 47 43.78 8.23 22.20
N ASP A 48 42.76 8.82 22.86
CA ASP A 48 42.89 9.65 24.08
C ASP A 48 41.52 10.18 24.54
N GLN A 49 40.75 9.38 25.31
CA GLN A 49 39.75 9.86 26.29
C GLN A 49 39.10 8.71 27.10
N GLN A 50 39.88 8.11 28.02
CA GLN A 50 39.31 7.30 29.12
C GLN A 50 40.05 7.57 30.44
N SER A 51 39.61 8.57 31.20
CA SER A 51 39.89 8.69 32.64
C SER A 51 38.86 9.58 33.34
N THR A 52 38.82 9.52 34.68
CA THR A 52 37.98 10.36 35.57
C THR A 52 36.46 10.15 35.49
N LEU A 53 35.99 8.96 35.90
CA LEU A 53 34.73 8.85 36.63
C LEU A 53 35.01 8.81 38.14
N SER A 54 34.49 9.77 38.89
CA SER A 54 34.58 9.84 40.35
C SER A 54 33.24 10.25 40.95
N LEU A 55 32.73 9.43 41.85
CA LEU A 55 31.41 9.59 42.48
C LEU A 55 31.48 10.53 43.69
N SER A 56 30.38 11.24 43.96
CA SER A 56 30.05 11.82 45.27
C SER A 56 28.52 11.95 45.39
N PRO A 57 27.91 11.71 46.58
CA PRO A 57 26.45 11.58 46.73
C PRO A 57 25.75 12.84 47.29
N ASP A 58 24.44 12.70 47.53
CA ASP A 58 23.53 13.61 48.27
C ASP A 58 23.21 14.96 47.55
N LEU A 59 21.99 15.50 47.54
CA LEU A 59 20.91 15.54 48.55
C LEU A 59 19.48 15.48 47.94
N TYR A 60 18.47 15.33 48.80
CA TYR A 60 17.05 15.21 48.44
C TYR A 60 16.14 16.14 49.29
N THR A 61 15.49 17.14 48.68
CA THR A 61 14.34 17.90 49.28
C THR A 61 13.55 18.69 48.21
N PRO A 62 12.21 18.80 48.27
CA PRO A 62 11.38 19.53 47.29
C PRO A 62 10.67 20.81 47.83
N SER A 63 9.86 21.46 46.96
CA SER A 63 8.76 22.44 47.27
C SER A 63 9.14 23.93 47.43
N PRO A 64 8.25 24.93 47.17
CA PRO A 64 7.09 25.01 46.26
C PRO A 64 7.05 26.29 45.34
N SER A 65 5.98 26.38 44.54
CA SER A 65 5.54 27.49 43.66
C SER A 65 5.34 28.88 44.30
N LEU A 66 5.38 29.97 43.48
CA LEU A 66 4.46 31.13 43.63
C LEU A 66 4.40 32.11 42.42
N PHE A 67 3.24 32.16 41.76
CA PHE A 67 2.50 33.33 41.23
C PHE A 67 2.98 34.27 40.08
N LEU A 68 1.95 34.93 39.52
CA LEU A 68 1.93 35.86 38.38
C LEU A 68 2.48 37.27 38.72
N ARG A 69 2.97 38.00 37.71
CA ARG A 69 2.35 39.29 37.31
C ARG A 69 2.75 39.76 35.90
N SER A 70 2.01 40.76 35.41
CA SER A 70 2.09 41.36 34.07
C SER A 70 2.32 42.87 34.14
N GLN A 71 2.80 43.50 33.04
CA GLN A 71 2.51 44.84 32.44
C GLN A 71 3.56 45.04 31.31
N ARG A 72 3.29 45.55 30.09
CA ARG A 72 3.09 46.97 29.68
C ARG A 72 4.19 47.90 30.26
N ARG A 73 4.88 48.80 29.54
CA ARG A 73 4.81 49.36 28.16
C ARG A 73 6.28 49.82 27.78
N VAL A 74 6.66 50.56 26.72
CA VAL A 74 5.98 51.49 25.79
C VAL A 74 6.66 51.55 24.39
N PHE A 75 6.22 52.49 23.55
CA PHE A 75 6.61 52.92 22.20
C PHE A 75 8.11 53.20 21.90
N ALA A 76 8.45 53.06 20.62
CA ALA A 76 9.09 54.13 19.83
C ALA A 76 8.46 54.19 18.41
N MET A 77 8.40 55.36 17.77
CA MET A 77 7.77 55.57 16.46
C MET A 77 8.60 56.56 15.63
N VAL A 78 8.87 56.23 14.36
CA VAL A 78 9.36 57.15 13.32
C VAL A 78 8.63 56.82 12.02
N ALA A 79 8.30 57.83 11.21
CA ALA A 79 7.38 57.69 10.07
C ALA A 79 7.75 58.58 8.87
N SER A 80 7.16 58.26 7.71
CA SER A 80 7.20 59.03 6.45
C SER A 80 8.53 58.91 5.66
N ARG A 81 8.59 59.11 4.34
CA ARG A 81 7.65 59.79 3.41
C ARG A 81 7.40 59.00 2.10
N MET A 82 6.33 59.37 1.41
CA MET A 82 6.03 58.93 0.03
C MET A 82 6.90 59.66 -1.00
N PHE A 83 7.15 59.04 -2.15
CA PHE A 83 7.16 59.73 -3.46
C PHE A 83 6.76 58.77 -4.59
N ARG A 84 5.80 59.20 -5.42
CA ARG A 84 5.61 58.74 -6.82
C ARG A 84 6.17 59.86 -7.72
N PRO A 85 6.62 59.57 -8.96
CA PRO A 85 5.71 59.82 -10.08
C PRO A 85 5.89 58.95 -11.35
N THR A 86 4.87 59.03 -12.22
CA THR A 86 4.90 58.90 -13.69
C THR A 86 5.26 57.57 -14.38
N SER A 87 4.40 57.23 -15.34
CA SER A 87 4.51 56.16 -16.33
C SER A 87 5.32 56.56 -17.57
N ARG A 88 5.92 55.57 -18.25
CA ARG A 88 6.10 55.59 -19.71
C ARG A 88 5.64 54.28 -20.32
N LEU A 89 4.90 54.36 -21.43
CA LEU A 89 4.57 53.22 -22.29
C LEU A 89 5.77 52.93 -23.21
N VAL A 90 6.08 51.66 -23.40
CA VAL A 90 6.97 51.19 -24.46
C VAL A 90 6.21 50.10 -25.21
N SER A 91 5.97 50.31 -26.51
CA SER A 91 5.37 49.31 -27.38
C SER A 91 6.42 48.28 -27.80
N ALA A 92 6.12 46.99 -27.59
CA ALA A 92 6.96 45.89 -28.03
C ALA A 92 6.15 44.95 -28.93
N SER A 93 6.42 44.99 -30.23
CA SER A 93 5.76 44.16 -31.24
C SER A 93 6.30 42.73 -31.21
N ILE A 94 5.58 41.81 -30.56
CA ILE A 94 5.93 40.38 -30.54
C ILE A 94 5.37 39.71 -31.81
N ALA A 95 6.26 39.19 -32.66
CA ALA A 95 5.89 38.36 -33.81
C ALA A 95 5.34 36.99 -33.35
N ARG A 96 4.20 36.56 -33.90
CA ARG A 96 3.61 35.25 -33.62
C ARG A 96 4.23 34.15 -34.50
N PRO A 97 4.80 33.07 -33.95
CA PRO A 97 5.03 31.85 -34.71
C PRO A 97 3.69 31.15 -34.99
N ALA A 98 3.51 30.66 -36.22
CA ALA A 98 2.25 30.03 -36.64
C ALA A 98 2.18 28.55 -36.22
N LEU A 99 1.56 28.29 -35.07
CA LEU A 99 1.24 26.92 -34.65
C LEU A 99 0.16 26.30 -35.54
N ARG A 100 0.52 25.22 -36.26
CA ARG A 100 -0.42 24.41 -37.04
C ARG A 100 -1.31 23.58 -36.11
N PHE A 101 -2.53 24.05 -35.87
CA PHE A 101 -3.56 23.24 -35.22
C PHE A 101 -3.90 22.02 -36.08
N ARG A 102 -3.62 20.81 -35.58
CA ARG A 102 -4.33 19.60 -36.01
C ARG A 102 -5.64 19.54 -35.21
N PRO A 103 -6.81 19.36 -35.84
CA PRO A 103 -8.05 19.24 -35.09
C PRO A 103 -8.05 17.91 -34.31
N VAL A 104 -7.97 17.99 -32.98
CA VAL A 104 -8.35 16.88 -32.11
C VAL A 104 -9.87 16.78 -32.18
N ALA A 105 -10.39 15.65 -32.65
CA ALA A 105 -11.83 15.41 -32.72
C ALA A 105 -12.39 15.22 -31.30
N VAL A 106 -12.90 16.32 -30.71
CA VAL A 106 -13.59 16.26 -29.43
C VAL A 106 -14.92 15.55 -29.61
N SER A 107 -14.95 14.26 -29.29
CA SER A 107 -16.19 13.49 -29.17
C SER A 107 -17.06 14.12 -28.07
N ARG A 108 -18.11 14.84 -28.47
CA ARG A 108 -19.14 15.32 -27.55
C ARG A 108 -20.04 14.14 -27.19
N HIS A 109 -19.66 13.41 -26.16
CA HIS A 109 -20.59 12.48 -25.51
C HIS A 109 -21.73 13.29 -24.89
N TYR A 110 -22.93 13.10 -25.44
CA TYR A 110 -24.16 13.66 -24.85
C TYR A 110 -24.40 12.99 -23.50
N ALA A 111 -24.72 13.80 -22.48
CA ALA A 111 -24.92 13.30 -21.13
C ALA A 111 -26.18 12.41 -21.04
N THR A 112 -25.97 11.11 -20.94
CA THR A 112 -26.99 10.16 -20.48
C THR A 112 -27.24 10.40 -18.99
N GLN A 113 -28.44 10.84 -18.62
CA GLN A 113 -28.84 10.89 -17.22
C GLN A 113 -28.99 9.45 -16.70
N GLY A 114 -28.39 9.15 -15.54
CA GLY A 114 -28.41 7.80 -14.95
C GLY A 114 -27.49 6.81 -15.68
N GLY A 115 -26.21 7.15 -15.82
CA GLY A 115 -25.19 6.29 -16.45
C GLY A 115 -24.02 6.00 -15.52
N VAL A 116 -23.36 4.85 -15.74
CA VAL A 116 -22.13 4.45 -15.06
C VAL A 116 -21.03 5.51 -15.26
N LYS A 117 -20.51 6.06 -14.16
CA LYS A 117 -19.37 6.99 -14.15
C LYS A 117 -18.08 6.17 -14.19
N GLU A 118 -17.32 6.27 -15.28
CA GLU A 118 -15.92 5.83 -15.28
C GLU A 118 -15.09 6.75 -14.38
N MET A 119 -14.22 6.17 -13.56
CA MET A 119 -13.40 6.88 -12.59
C MET A 119 -12.05 6.19 -12.40
N THR A 120 -10.94 6.92 -12.37
CA THR A 120 -9.64 6.32 -12.01
C THR A 120 -9.53 6.06 -10.52
N VAL A 121 -8.72 5.06 -10.12
CA VAL A 121 -8.44 4.79 -8.70
C VAL A 121 -7.88 6.04 -7.99
N ARG A 122 -7.07 6.87 -8.67
CA ARG A 122 -6.60 8.16 -8.15
C ARG A 122 -7.74 9.14 -7.84
N GLU A 123 -8.70 9.26 -8.76
CA GLU A 123 -9.87 10.14 -8.58
C GLU A 123 -10.79 9.63 -7.47
N ALA A 124 -10.96 8.31 -7.35
CA ALA A 124 -11.74 7.69 -6.28
C ALA A 124 -11.19 8.00 -4.87
N LEU A 125 -9.87 7.95 -4.71
CA LEU A 125 -9.17 8.31 -3.48
C LEU A 125 -9.27 9.80 -3.17
N ASN A 126 -9.15 10.66 -4.19
CA ASN A 126 -9.30 12.11 -4.07
C ASN A 126 -10.72 12.50 -3.64
N GLU A 127 -11.74 11.93 -4.32
CA GLU A 127 -13.15 12.15 -4.07
C GLU A 127 -13.53 11.67 -2.66
N ALA A 128 -13.07 10.48 -2.24
CA ALA A 128 -13.22 9.97 -0.87
C ALA A 128 -12.66 10.91 0.20
N MET A 129 -11.40 11.35 0.07
CA MET A 129 -10.78 12.26 1.05
C MET A 129 -11.52 13.60 1.10
N ALA A 130 -11.87 14.17 -0.06
CA ALA A 130 -12.56 15.44 -0.11
C ALA A 130 -13.96 15.40 0.53
N GLU A 131 -14.74 14.34 0.27
CA GLU A 131 -16.06 14.15 0.88
C GLU A 131 -15.98 14.04 2.41
N GLU A 132 -15.01 13.30 2.96
CA GLU A 132 -14.86 13.23 4.42
C GLU A 132 -14.28 14.52 5.03
N MET A 133 -13.48 15.29 4.28
CA MET A 133 -12.98 16.60 4.70
C MET A 133 -14.06 17.69 4.71
N GLU A 134 -15.08 17.61 3.84
CA GLU A 134 -16.28 18.47 3.91
C GLU A 134 -17.23 18.00 5.03
N ARG A 135 -17.36 16.69 5.21
CA ARG A 135 -18.24 16.10 6.23
C ARG A 135 -17.75 16.31 7.66
N ASN A 136 -16.44 16.41 7.88
CA ASN A 136 -15.83 16.50 9.22
C ASN A 136 -14.64 17.47 9.22
N ASP A 137 -14.77 18.57 9.96
CA ASP A 137 -13.75 19.64 10.07
C ASP A 137 -12.45 19.16 10.72
N LYS A 138 -12.51 18.05 11.47
CA LYS A 138 -11.36 17.38 12.11
C LYS A 138 -10.46 16.58 11.17
N VAL A 139 -10.92 16.27 9.95
CA VAL A 139 -10.16 15.43 8.99
C VAL A 139 -9.13 16.29 8.27
N PHE A 140 -7.85 15.93 8.30
CA PHE A 140 -6.81 16.67 7.59
C PHE A 140 -5.78 15.73 6.97
N VAL A 141 -5.23 16.10 5.82
CA VAL A 141 -4.16 15.35 5.15
C VAL A 141 -2.81 15.93 5.55
N LEU A 142 -1.86 15.08 5.92
CA LEU A 142 -0.50 15.47 6.25
C LEU A 142 0.51 14.41 5.77
N GLY A 143 1.57 14.86 5.12
CA GLY A 143 2.65 14.02 4.60
C GLY A 143 3.57 14.80 3.67
N GLU A 144 4.49 14.11 3.00
CA GLU A 144 5.43 14.73 2.06
C GLU A 144 4.75 15.08 0.73
N GLU A 145 4.94 16.32 0.26
CA GLU A 145 4.50 16.81 -1.05
C GLU A 145 2.97 16.75 -1.30
N VAL A 146 2.16 16.60 -0.24
CA VAL A 146 0.70 16.42 -0.30
C VAL A 146 -0.06 17.68 -0.69
N ALA A 147 0.45 18.87 -0.38
CA ALA A 147 -0.25 20.13 -0.53
C ALA A 147 0.22 20.89 -1.77
N GLN A 148 1.38 21.57 -1.74
CA GLN A 148 1.80 22.44 -2.85
C GLN A 148 2.07 21.65 -4.13
N TYR A 149 2.77 20.51 -4.03
CA TYR A 149 3.03 19.62 -5.15
C TYR A 149 1.82 18.75 -5.56
N ASN A 150 0.65 18.97 -4.91
CA ASN A 150 -0.62 18.28 -5.19
C ASN A 150 -0.56 16.75 -4.99
N GLY A 151 0.34 16.27 -4.13
CA GLY A 151 0.64 14.85 -3.87
C GLY A 151 1.62 14.30 -4.88
N ALA A 152 2.63 13.53 -4.46
CA ALA A 152 3.63 12.93 -5.35
C ALA A 152 2.97 12.24 -6.57
N TYR A 153 2.05 11.31 -6.30
CA TYR A 153 1.27 10.56 -7.30
C TYR A 153 -0.05 11.25 -7.73
N LYS A 154 -0.24 12.51 -7.34
CA LYS A 154 -1.38 13.38 -7.65
C LYS A 154 -2.73 12.92 -7.07
N VAL A 155 -2.69 12.17 -5.97
CA VAL A 155 -3.88 11.67 -5.23
C VAL A 155 -4.55 12.78 -4.42
N THR A 156 -3.80 13.74 -3.88
CA THR A 156 -4.30 14.88 -3.08
C THR A 156 -4.52 16.15 -3.91
N LYS A 157 -4.53 16.04 -5.24
CA LYS A 157 -4.65 17.17 -6.17
C LYS A 157 -5.88 18.04 -5.88
N GLY A 158 -5.70 19.35 -5.85
CA GLY A 158 -6.76 20.34 -5.60
C GLY A 158 -7.31 20.39 -4.18
N LEU A 159 -6.88 19.52 -3.26
CA LEU A 159 -7.36 19.55 -1.87
C LEU A 159 -6.85 20.81 -1.15
N LEU A 160 -5.62 21.25 -1.40
CA LEU A 160 -5.08 22.49 -0.82
C LEU A 160 -5.92 23.72 -1.24
N ASP A 161 -6.31 23.82 -2.51
CA ASP A 161 -7.14 24.92 -3.01
C ASP A 161 -8.56 24.93 -2.42
N ARG A 162 -9.09 23.75 -2.06
CA ARG A 162 -10.45 23.54 -1.52
C ARG A 162 -10.53 23.71 0.01
N PHE A 163 -9.48 23.31 0.74
CA PHE A 163 -9.49 23.22 2.21
C PHE A 163 -8.44 24.08 2.94
N GLY A 164 -7.44 24.58 2.21
CA GLY A 164 -6.40 25.49 2.72
C GLY A 164 -5.30 24.84 3.57
N GLU A 165 -4.28 25.65 3.85
CA GLU A 165 -3.00 25.30 4.51
C GLU A 165 -3.14 24.61 5.88
N LYS A 166 -4.32 24.70 6.53
CA LYS A 166 -4.60 24.08 7.84
C LYS A 166 -5.18 22.67 7.74
N ARG A 167 -5.53 22.21 6.53
CA ARG A 167 -6.24 20.95 6.29
C ARG A 167 -5.52 20.04 5.29
N VAL A 168 -4.57 20.58 4.52
CA VAL A 168 -3.63 19.83 3.67
C VAL A 168 -2.24 20.40 3.93
N ILE A 169 -1.36 19.58 4.53
CA ILE A 169 -0.14 20.06 5.19
C ILE A 169 1.08 19.29 4.67
N ASP A 170 1.98 19.98 3.98
CA ASP A 170 3.29 19.44 3.61
C ASP A 170 4.17 19.28 4.87
N SER A 171 4.76 18.10 5.06
CA SER A 171 5.76 17.83 6.10
C SER A 171 7.19 17.91 5.57
N PRO A 172 8.19 18.14 6.43
CA PRO A 172 9.57 17.77 6.13
C PRO A 172 9.69 16.25 5.92
N ILE A 173 10.78 15.82 5.27
CA ILE A 173 11.09 14.39 5.07
C ILE A 173 11.54 13.79 6.42
N THR A 174 10.59 13.24 7.17
CA THR A 174 10.79 12.70 8.52
C THR A 174 9.56 11.88 8.97
N GLU A 175 9.38 10.73 8.35
CA GLU A 175 8.25 9.80 8.49
C GLU A 175 7.91 9.52 9.96
N SER A 176 8.92 9.18 10.77
CA SER A 176 8.74 8.93 12.21
C SER A 176 8.18 10.15 12.95
N GLY A 177 8.69 11.34 12.60
CA GLY A 177 8.30 12.61 13.22
C GLY A 177 6.88 13.03 12.85
N PHE A 178 6.52 13.00 11.56
CA PHE A 178 5.18 13.38 11.14
C PHE A 178 4.13 12.33 11.50
N THR A 179 4.50 11.05 11.58
CA THR A 179 3.61 9.98 12.08
C THR A 179 3.37 10.12 13.57
N GLY A 180 4.41 10.43 14.37
CA GLY A 180 4.23 10.75 15.79
C GLY A 180 3.33 11.97 16.02
N LEU A 181 3.45 13.00 15.17
CA LEU A 181 2.59 14.19 15.21
C LEU A 181 1.13 13.87 14.85
N THR A 182 0.88 13.10 13.79
CA THR A 182 -0.48 12.71 13.41
C THR A 182 -1.11 11.74 14.41
N VAL A 183 -0.37 10.78 14.95
CA VAL A 183 -0.85 9.94 16.07
C VAL A 183 -1.19 10.81 17.29
N GLY A 184 -0.34 11.77 17.67
CA GLY A 184 -0.64 12.74 18.73
C GLY A 184 -1.91 13.55 18.48
N ALA A 185 -2.13 14.00 17.23
CA ALA A 185 -3.34 14.71 16.82
C ALA A 185 -4.60 13.83 16.87
N ALA A 186 -4.51 12.55 16.49
CA ALA A 186 -5.58 11.57 16.60
C ALA A 186 -5.97 11.30 18.06
N LEU A 187 -4.97 11.15 18.95
CA LEU A 187 -5.19 10.98 20.38
C LEU A 187 -5.82 12.23 21.02
N ALA A 188 -5.49 13.43 20.51
CA ALA A 188 -6.15 14.70 20.86
C ALA A 188 -7.54 14.88 20.23
N GLY A 189 -8.05 13.92 19.47
CA GLY A 189 -9.42 13.90 18.94
C GLY A 189 -9.61 14.58 17.58
N LEU A 190 -8.55 14.76 16.79
CA LEU A 190 -8.62 15.02 15.34
C LEU A 190 -8.67 13.71 14.55
N HIS A 191 -8.82 13.79 13.22
CA HIS A 191 -9.00 12.64 12.32
C HIS A 191 -7.96 12.65 11.16
N PRO A 192 -6.65 12.57 11.44
CA PRO A 192 -5.61 12.68 10.40
C PRO A 192 -5.63 11.55 9.35
N VAL A 193 -5.39 11.95 8.11
CA VAL A 193 -4.96 11.10 7.00
C VAL A 193 -3.47 11.34 6.81
N CYS A 194 -2.67 10.41 7.30
CA CYS A 194 -1.22 10.43 7.25
C CYS A 194 -0.73 9.73 5.97
N GLU A 195 -0.04 10.48 5.10
CA GLU A 195 0.47 9.99 3.82
C GLU A 195 1.96 9.66 3.88
N PHE A 196 2.30 8.42 3.53
CA PHE A 196 3.66 8.03 3.17
C PHE A 196 3.78 8.04 1.65
N MET A 197 4.86 8.64 1.12
CA MET A 197 5.10 8.68 -0.33
C MET A 197 5.19 7.26 -0.93
N THR A 198 5.68 6.30 -0.15
CA THR A 198 5.46 4.85 -0.34
C THR A 198 5.54 4.12 1.00
N PHE A 199 4.85 2.99 1.15
CA PHE A 199 4.94 2.14 2.35
C PHE A 199 6.34 1.57 2.63
N ASN A 200 7.25 1.61 1.65
CA ASN A 200 8.67 1.33 1.90
C ASN A 200 9.28 2.29 2.94
N PHE A 201 8.90 3.57 2.91
CA PHE A 201 9.39 4.60 3.83
C PHE A 201 8.65 4.57 5.17
N ALA A 202 7.42 4.04 5.21
CA ALA A 202 6.67 3.80 6.45
C ALA A 202 7.42 2.89 7.45
N MET A 203 8.44 2.13 7.02
CA MET A 203 9.37 1.45 7.92
C MET A 203 10.06 2.40 8.93
N GLN A 204 10.38 3.64 8.54
CA GLN A 204 10.95 4.65 9.46
C GLN A 204 9.94 5.13 10.52
N ALA A 205 8.65 4.89 10.29
CA ALA A 205 7.53 5.27 11.16
C ALA A 205 6.84 4.08 11.85
N ILE A 206 7.26 2.85 11.59
CA ILE A 206 6.50 1.64 11.95
C ILE A 206 6.27 1.48 13.47
N ASP A 207 7.18 2.02 14.29
CA ASP A 207 7.02 2.11 15.75
C ASP A 207 5.81 2.97 16.15
N GLN A 208 5.61 4.13 15.51
CA GLN A 208 4.45 4.99 15.77
C GLN A 208 3.14 4.31 15.33
N ILE A 209 3.15 3.61 14.20
CA ILE A 209 1.98 2.87 13.68
C ILE A 209 1.59 1.72 14.63
N ILE A 210 2.57 0.97 15.13
CA ILE A 210 2.32 -0.25 15.93
C ILE A 210 2.21 0.04 17.43
N ASN A 211 3.18 0.74 18.01
CA ASN A 211 3.28 0.93 19.46
C ASN A 211 2.47 2.14 19.94
N SER A 212 2.55 3.28 19.25
CA SER A 212 1.82 4.50 19.64
C SER A 212 0.35 4.49 19.20
N ALA A 213 0.03 3.99 17.99
CA ALA A 213 -1.34 3.96 17.49
C ALA A 213 -2.08 2.64 17.82
N ALA A 214 -1.70 1.52 17.18
CA ALA A 214 -2.48 0.28 17.20
C ALA A 214 -2.80 -0.24 18.61
N LYS A 215 -1.82 -0.17 19.53
CA LYS A 215 -1.95 -0.74 20.89
C LYS A 215 -2.64 0.19 21.89
N THR A 216 -2.71 1.50 21.64
CA THR A 216 -3.13 2.47 22.66
C THR A 216 -4.57 2.32 23.12
N HIS A 217 -5.49 1.91 22.24
CA HIS A 217 -6.88 1.64 22.66
C HIS A 217 -6.98 0.47 23.64
N TYR A 218 -6.16 -0.58 23.45
CA TYR A 218 -6.07 -1.71 24.38
C TYR A 218 -5.35 -1.32 25.68
N MET A 219 -4.18 -0.67 25.59
CA MET A 219 -3.37 -0.29 26.75
C MET A 219 -4.07 0.73 27.66
N SER A 220 -4.96 1.57 27.12
CA SER A 220 -5.79 2.52 27.88
C SER A 220 -7.08 1.91 28.44
N GLY A 221 -7.31 0.59 28.29
CA GLY A 221 -8.54 -0.06 28.75
C GLY A 221 -9.80 0.38 28.01
N GLY A 222 -9.67 0.77 26.74
CA GLY A 222 -10.76 1.28 25.90
C GLY A 222 -11.04 2.79 26.06
N ILE A 223 -10.29 3.51 26.90
CA ILE A 223 -10.53 4.94 27.17
C ILE A 223 -10.08 5.83 26.00
N GLN A 224 -8.94 5.53 25.40
CA GLN A 224 -8.30 6.39 24.39
C GLN A 224 -8.46 5.78 22.98
N PRO A 225 -9.36 6.29 22.12
CA PRO A 225 -9.38 5.94 20.69
C PRO A 225 -8.21 6.62 19.95
N CYS A 226 -7.97 6.17 18.72
CA CYS A 226 -6.97 6.74 17.83
C CYS A 226 -7.50 6.66 16.39
N ASN A 227 -8.37 7.61 16.00
CA ASN A 227 -8.86 7.73 14.63
C ASN A 227 -7.73 8.29 13.75
N ILE A 228 -7.09 7.41 12.97
CA ILE A 228 -6.02 7.78 12.04
C ILE A 228 -6.02 6.83 10.85
N THR A 229 -5.92 7.40 9.65
CA THR A 229 -5.74 6.64 8.41
C THR A 229 -4.29 6.81 7.95
N PHE A 230 -3.54 5.72 7.86
CA PHE A 230 -2.23 5.67 7.21
C PHE A 230 -2.43 5.23 5.75
N ARG A 231 -1.99 6.03 4.76
CA ARG A 231 -2.15 5.71 3.34
C ARG A 231 -0.87 5.92 2.52
N GLY A 232 -0.84 5.33 1.33
CA GLY A 232 0.26 5.41 0.38
C GLY A 232 0.33 4.19 -0.55
N PRO A 233 1.14 4.25 -1.63
CA PRO A 233 1.35 3.11 -2.51
C PRO A 233 2.23 2.03 -1.85
N ASN A 234 1.83 0.78 -2.04
CA ASN A 234 2.40 -0.44 -1.48
C ASN A 234 2.63 -1.50 -2.60
N GLY A 235 3.62 -2.37 -2.40
CA GLY A 235 4.05 -3.33 -3.42
C GLY A 235 4.86 -2.67 -4.53
N PHE A 236 4.98 -3.35 -5.66
CA PHE A 236 5.87 -2.94 -6.74
C PHE A 236 5.27 -1.92 -7.73
N ALA A 237 6.19 -1.15 -8.33
CA ALA A 237 5.99 -0.33 -9.51
C ALA A 237 7.06 -0.68 -10.57
N ALA A 238 7.02 -0.04 -11.74
CA ALA A 238 7.90 -0.40 -12.86
C ALA A 238 9.29 0.25 -12.73
N GLY A 239 10.35 -0.56 -12.66
CA GLY A 239 11.74 -0.11 -12.65
C GLY A 239 12.20 0.59 -11.38
N VAL A 240 11.46 0.49 -10.26
CA VAL A 240 11.78 1.21 -9.00
C VAL A 240 12.70 0.42 -8.05
N ALA A 241 12.98 -0.84 -8.37
CA ALA A 241 13.94 -1.72 -7.71
C ALA A 241 13.73 -1.94 -6.19
N ALA A 242 14.71 -2.56 -5.55
CA ALA A 242 14.58 -3.22 -4.24
C ALA A 242 13.99 -2.38 -3.10
N GLN A 243 14.29 -1.08 -3.03
CA GLN A 243 13.90 -0.22 -1.91
C GLN A 243 12.56 0.51 -2.10
N HIS A 244 11.90 0.33 -3.25
CA HIS A 244 10.61 0.97 -3.56
C HIS A 244 9.51 -0.04 -3.96
N SER A 245 9.79 -1.35 -3.86
CA SER A 245 8.91 -2.41 -4.42
C SER A 245 8.29 -3.36 -3.40
N GLN A 246 8.53 -3.19 -2.09
CA GLN A 246 8.09 -4.15 -1.09
C GLN A 246 6.59 -4.03 -0.76
N ASP A 247 5.93 -5.18 -0.60
CA ASP A 247 4.55 -5.30 -0.15
C ASP A 247 4.51 -5.60 1.36
N TYR A 248 3.87 -4.72 2.13
CA TYR A 248 3.76 -4.77 3.59
C TYR A 248 2.43 -5.35 4.08
N SER A 249 1.61 -5.92 3.18
CA SER A 249 0.30 -6.51 3.53
C SER A 249 0.39 -7.52 4.66
N ALA A 250 1.37 -8.44 4.62
CA ALA A 250 1.59 -9.41 5.69
C ALA A 250 2.12 -8.77 6.99
N TRP A 251 3.00 -7.77 6.88
CA TRP A 251 3.60 -7.08 8.03
C TRP A 251 2.52 -6.39 8.87
N TYR A 252 1.77 -5.45 8.29
CA TYR A 252 0.69 -4.77 9.00
C TYR A 252 -0.48 -5.72 9.31
N GLY A 253 -0.78 -6.66 8.41
CA GLY A 253 -1.82 -7.68 8.60
C GLY A 253 -1.61 -8.57 9.84
N SER A 254 -0.36 -8.77 10.27
CA SER A 254 -0.05 -9.51 11.50
C SER A 254 -0.47 -8.77 12.78
N ILE A 255 -0.42 -7.43 12.80
CA ILE A 255 -0.47 -6.63 14.03
C ILE A 255 -1.89 -6.52 14.62
N PRO A 256 -2.13 -6.91 15.88
CA PRO A 256 -3.39 -6.64 16.58
C PRO A 256 -3.58 -5.14 16.84
N GLY A 257 -4.84 -4.66 16.76
CA GLY A 257 -5.19 -3.25 16.96
C GLY A 257 -5.19 -2.38 15.69
N LEU A 258 -4.57 -2.85 14.60
CA LEU A 258 -4.75 -2.25 13.27
C LEU A 258 -5.99 -2.82 12.57
N LYS A 259 -6.54 -2.04 11.63
CA LYS A 259 -7.25 -2.54 10.45
C LYS A 259 -6.38 -2.33 9.23
N VAL A 260 -6.42 -3.25 8.25
CA VAL A 260 -5.52 -3.22 7.09
C VAL A 260 -6.30 -3.61 5.84
N VAL A 261 -6.29 -2.75 4.83
CA VAL A 261 -7.02 -2.92 3.57
C VAL A 261 -6.11 -2.66 2.38
N SER A 262 -6.41 -3.28 1.23
CA SER A 262 -5.74 -2.99 -0.04
C SER A 262 -6.76 -3.00 -1.18
N PRO A 263 -7.16 -1.82 -1.71
CA PRO A 263 -8.15 -1.72 -2.77
C PRO A 263 -7.60 -2.20 -4.13
N TYR A 264 -8.51 -2.66 -5.00
CA TYR A 264 -8.22 -2.99 -6.40
C TYR A 264 -8.90 -2.02 -7.37
N SER A 265 -10.21 -1.84 -7.23
CA SER A 265 -11.05 -1.01 -8.10
C SER A 265 -11.25 0.41 -7.57
N ALA A 266 -11.79 1.31 -8.40
CA ALA A 266 -12.21 2.64 -7.96
C ALA A 266 -13.29 2.57 -6.86
N GLU A 267 -14.22 1.61 -6.93
CA GLU A 267 -15.21 1.37 -5.87
C GLU A 267 -14.54 0.98 -4.55
N ASP A 268 -13.58 0.04 -4.59
CA ASP A 268 -12.81 -0.37 -3.41
C ASP A 268 -12.09 0.83 -2.80
N ALA A 269 -11.42 1.61 -3.64
CA ALA A 269 -10.62 2.75 -3.23
C ALA A 269 -11.48 3.85 -2.57
N LYS A 270 -12.61 4.22 -3.17
CA LYS A 270 -13.54 5.19 -2.57
C LYS A 270 -14.14 4.66 -1.27
N GLY A 271 -14.74 3.46 -1.31
CA GLY A 271 -15.50 2.90 -0.20
C GLY A 271 -14.65 2.51 1.01
N LEU A 272 -13.42 2.01 0.81
CA LEU A 272 -12.51 1.64 1.89
C LEU A 272 -11.78 2.86 2.48
N MET A 273 -11.44 3.88 1.67
CA MET A 273 -10.87 5.13 2.19
C MET A 273 -11.87 5.88 3.07
N LYS A 274 -13.13 6.00 2.62
CA LYS A 274 -14.22 6.60 3.44
C LYS A 274 -14.47 5.78 4.72
N ALA A 275 -14.40 4.45 4.66
CA ALA A 275 -14.50 3.61 5.84
C ALA A 275 -13.33 3.83 6.81
N ALA A 276 -12.10 3.99 6.31
CA ALA A 276 -10.90 4.25 7.12
C ALA A 276 -11.00 5.55 7.91
N ILE A 277 -11.29 6.67 7.23
CA ILE A 277 -11.39 8.00 7.85
C ILE A 277 -12.51 8.07 8.91
N ARG A 278 -13.58 7.28 8.73
CA ARG A 278 -14.71 7.18 9.66
C ARG A 278 -14.44 6.26 10.87
N ASP A 279 -13.39 5.43 10.88
CA ASP A 279 -13.19 4.40 11.91
C ASP A 279 -12.47 4.95 13.16
N PRO A 280 -12.92 4.66 14.40
CA PRO A 280 -12.28 5.19 15.62
C PRO A 280 -10.91 4.54 15.97
N ASN A 281 -10.41 3.63 15.13
CA ASN A 281 -9.17 2.88 15.32
C ASN A 281 -8.17 3.20 14.18
N PRO A 282 -6.87 2.88 14.34
CA PRO A 282 -5.89 3.07 13.28
C PRO A 282 -6.12 2.12 12.09
N VAL A 283 -6.22 2.69 10.89
CA VAL A 283 -6.45 1.94 9.64
C VAL A 283 -5.30 2.18 8.66
N VAL A 284 -4.77 1.10 8.08
CA VAL A 284 -3.74 1.13 7.04
C VAL A 284 -4.37 0.84 5.68
N VAL A 285 -4.26 1.77 4.75
CA VAL A 285 -4.77 1.68 3.37
C VAL A 285 -3.59 1.50 2.41
N LEU A 286 -3.33 0.24 2.06
CA LEU A 286 -2.24 -0.20 1.19
C LEU A 286 -2.68 -0.09 -0.28
N GLU A 287 -2.51 1.08 -0.87
CA GLU A 287 -2.84 1.33 -2.28
C GLU A 287 -1.77 0.74 -3.22
N ASN A 288 -1.89 0.86 -4.54
CA ASN A 288 -0.84 0.43 -5.46
C ASN A 288 -0.68 1.42 -6.62
N GLU A 289 0.58 1.76 -6.94
CA GLU A 289 0.91 2.79 -7.92
C GLU A 289 0.33 2.48 -9.31
N LEU A 290 0.49 1.23 -9.75
CA LEU A 290 0.11 0.77 -11.09
C LEU A 290 -1.42 0.72 -11.28
N LEU A 291 -2.20 0.85 -10.20
CA LEU A 291 -3.66 0.98 -10.23
C LEU A 291 -4.13 2.44 -10.37
N TYR A 292 -3.36 3.44 -9.91
CA TYR A 292 -3.80 4.84 -9.87
C TYR A 292 -4.27 5.39 -11.22
N GLY A 293 -3.67 4.92 -12.33
CA GLY A 293 -4.02 5.33 -13.69
C GLY A 293 -5.15 4.53 -14.36
N LEU A 294 -5.67 3.49 -13.71
CA LEU A 294 -6.70 2.63 -14.30
C LEU A 294 -8.10 3.16 -13.97
N SER A 295 -8.93 3.31 -15.01
CA SER A 295 -10.36 3.62 -14.87
C SER A 295 -11.16 2.35 -14.57
N PHE A 296 -12.20 2.51 -13.76
CA PHE A 296 -13.20 1.49 -13.48
C PHE A 296 -14.62 2.09 -13.54
N PRO A 297 -15.63 1.28 -13.91
CA PRO A 297 -17.02 1.66 -13.80
C PRO A 297 -17.46 1.77 -12.33
N MET A 298 -18.05 2.90 -11.95
CA MET A 298 -18.66 3.10 -10.62
C MET A 298 -20.16 2.80 -10.66
N SER A 299 -20.62 1.88 -9.81
CA SER A 299 -22.06 1.64 -9.60
C SER A 299 -22.81 2.87 -9.06
N GLU A 300 -24.14 2.88 -9.19
CA GLU A 300 -25.01 3.92 -8.62
C GLU A 300 -24.89 4.02 -7.08
N GLU A 301 -24.48 2.95 -6.41
CA GLU A 301 -24.20 2.97 -4.97
C GLU A 301 -22.85 3.61 -4.67
N ALA A 302 -21.79 3.22 -5.40
CA ALA A 302 -20.44 3.77 -5.23
C ALA A 302 -20.33 5.26 -5.61
N GLN A 303 -21.30 5.80 -6.38
CA GLN A 303 -21.38 7.22 -6.72
C GLN A 303 -21.95 8.11 -5.60
N LYS A 304 -22.41 7.57 -4.46
CA LYS A 304 -23.01 8.35 -3.36
C LYS A 304 -22.01 8.82 -2.31
N ASP A 305 -22.27 9.98 -1.70
CA ASP A 305 -21.45 10.62 -0.66
C ASP A 305 -21.41 9.81 0.66
N ASP A 306 -22.42 8.97 0.92
CA ASP A 306 -22.50 8.13 2.13
C ASP A 306 -21.78 6.79 1.98
N PHE A 307 -21.48 6.36 0.75
CA PHE A 307 -20.90 5.05 0.40
C PHE A 307 -19.65 4.68 1.21
N VAL A 308 -19.67 3.48 1.79
CA VAL A 308 -18.55 2.85 2.49
C VAL A 308 -18.56 1.35 2.26
N ILE A 309 -17.38 0.74 2.23
CA ILE A 309 -17.25 -0.72 2.19
C ILE A 309 -16.88 -1.21 3.60
N PRO A 310 -17.64 -2.14 4.19
CA PRO A 310 -17.33 -2.66 5.51
C PRO A 310 -16.03 -3.48 5.53
N PHE A 311 -15.22 -3.28 6.57
CA PHE A 311 -14.02 -4.09 6.83
C PHE A 311 -14.36 -5.56 7.05
N GLY A 312 -13.47 -6.46 6.63
CA GLY A 312 -13.68 -7.91 6.75
C GLY A 312 -14.77 -8.46 5.84
N LYS A 313 -15.04 -7.80 4.70
CA LYS A 313 -15.91 -8.31 3.64
C LYS A 313 -15.20 -8.31 2.29
N ALA A 314 -14.93 -9.52 1.80
CA ALA A 314 -14.38 -9.75 0.47
C ALA A 314 -15.46 -9.61 -0.62
N LYS A 315 -15.02 -9.46 -1.87
CA LYS A 315 -15.90 -9.41 -3.05
C LYS A 315 -15.56 -10.56 -4.00
N ILE A 316 -16.57 -11.33 -4.42
CA ILE A 316 -16.45 -12.25 -5.55
C ILE A 316 -16.53 -11.38 -6.82
N GLU A 317 -15.39 -11.15 -7.47
CA GLU A 317 -15.30 -10.35 -8.69
C GLU A 317 -15.70 -11.16 -9.94
N ARG A 318 -15.52 -12.48 -9.89
CA ARG A 318 -15.94 -13.43 -10.93
C ARG A 318 -16.44 -14.70 -10.25
N PRO A 319 -17.69 -15.14 -10.49
CA PRO A 319 -18.17 -16.41 -9.96
C PRO A 319 -17.51 -17.59 -10.70
N GLY A 320 -17.33 -18.69 -9.99
CA GLY A 320 -16.78 -19.94 -10.53
C GLY A 320 -17.21 -21.18 -9.77
N LYS A 321 -16.71 -22.34 -10.22
CA LYS A 321 -17.08 -23.67 -9.69
C LYS A 321 -15.92 -24.67 -9.60
N ASP A 322 -14.79 -24.43 -10.27
CA ASP A 322 -13.70 -25.42 -10.38
C ASP A 322 -12.46 -25.06 -9.54
N LEU A 323 -12.24 -23.76 -9.26
CA LEU A 323 -11.10 -23.26 -8.47
C LEU A 323 -11.47 -21.96 -7.77
N THR A 324 -11.13 -21.81 -6.50
CA THR A 324 -11.14 -20.53 -5.78
C THR A 324 -9.77 -19.87 -5.84
N ILE A 325 -9.67 -18.69 -6.46
CA ILE A 325 -8.49 -17.83 -6.43
C ILE A 325 -8.73 -16.70 -5.42
N VAL A 326 -7.92 -16.62 -4.37
CA VAL A 326 -8.00 -15.61 -3.31
C VAL A 326 -6.82 -14.64 -3.44
N THR A 327 -7.11 -13.34 -3.54
CA THR A 327 -6.13 -12.33 -3.95
C THR A 327 -6.51 -10.93 -3.48
N LEU A 328 -5.58 -9.98 -3.56
CA LEU A 328 -5.75 -8.58 -3.18
C LEU A 328 -5.07 -7.63 -4.19
N SER A 329 -5.40 -6.35 -4.12
CA SER A 329 -4.74 -5.29 -4.87
C SER A 329 -4.65 -5.58 -6.39
N ARG A 330 -3.56 -5.20 -7.04
CA ARG A 330 -3.29 -5.42 -8.46
C ARG A 330 -3.46 -6.88 -8.91
N CYS A 331 -3.16 -7.85 -8.05
CA CYS A 331 -3.27 -9.28 -8.37
C CYS A 331 -4.72 -9.75 -8.59
N VAL A 332 -5.74 -8.98 -8.18
CA VAL A 332 -7.15 -9.25 -8.54
C VAL A 332 -7.33 -9.17 -10.05
N GLY A 333 -6.89 -8.09 -10.69
CA GLY A 333 -7.00 -7.90 -12.14
C GLY A 333 -6.24 -8.97 -12.93
N GLN A 334 -5.06 -9.36 -12.45
CA GLN A 334 -4.27 -10.45 -13.05
C GLN A 334 -5.01 -11.80 -12.93
N SER A 335 -5.64 -12.05 -11.79
CA SER A 335 -6.43 -13.27 -11.54
C SER A 335 -7.70 -13.32 -12.39
N LEU A 336 -8.34 -12.18 -12.67
CA LEU A 336 -9.47 -12.09 -13.60
C LEU A 336 -9.08 -12.46 -15.04
N VAL A 337 -7.95 -11.92 -15.54
CA VAL A 337 -7.42 -12.27 -16.86
C VAL A 337 -6.99 -13.75 -16.91
N ALA A 338 -6.36 -14.27 -15.85
CA ALA A 338 -5.99 -15.68 -15.75
C ALA A 338 -7.21 -16.61 -15.72
N ALA A 339 -8.28 -16.25 -15.00
CA ALA A 339 -9.53 -17.01 -14.94
C ALA A 339 -10.24 -17.09 -16.30
N GLU A 340 -10.08 -16.09 -17.15
CA GLU A 340 -10.61 -16.11 -18.51
C GLU A 340 -9.72 -16.92 -19.47
N LYS A 341 -8.39 -16.80 -19.37
CA LYS A 341 -7.43 -17.69 -20.07
C LYS A 341 -7.68 -19.17 -19.71
N LEU A 342 -7.97 -19.47 -18.44
CA LEU A 342 -8.31 -20.81 -17.95
C LEU A 342 -9.60 -21.36 -18.59
N LYS A 343 -10.66 -20.54 -18.63
CA LYS A 343 -11.93 -20.91 -19.28
C LYS A 343 -11.75 -21.19 -20.77
N GLN A 344 -11.01 -20.35 -21.47
CA GLN A 344 -10.79 -20.48 -22.92
C GLN A 344 -9.90 -21.67 -23.31
N LYS A 345 -8.85 -21.97 -22.51
CA LYS A 345 -7.86 -23.01 -22.82
C LYS A 345 -8.24 -24.39 -22.30
N TYR A 346 -8.95 -24.47 -21.17
CA TYR A 346 -9.21 -25.73 -20.44
C TYR A 346 -10.67 -25.92 -20.03
N GLY A 347 -11.56 -24.96 -20.26
CA GLY A 347 -12.95 -24.99 -19.77
C GLY A 347 -13.11 -24.70 -18.27
N ILE A 348 -12.02 -24.38 -17.56
CA ILE A 348 -11.98 -24.17 -16.11
C ILE A 348 -12.64 -22.84 -15.73
N GLU A 349 -13.64 -22.89 -14.86
CA GLU A 349 -14.37 -21.74 -14.34
C GLU A 349 -13.90 -21.39 -12.92
N ALA A 350 -12.79 -20.64 -12.87
CA ALA A 350 -12.24 -20.12 -11.62
C ALA A 350 -13.09 -18.97 -11.05
N GLU A 351 -13.35 -19.05 -9.75
CA GLU A 351 -13.91 -18.00 -8.90
C GLU A 351 -12.79 -17.09 -8.42
N VAL A 352 -12.95 -15.77 -8.54
CA VAL A 352 -11.94 -14.79 -8.12
C VAL A 352 -12.47 -13.97 -6.95
N ILE A 353 -11.80 -14.05 -5.80
CA ILE A 353 -12.10 -13.32 -4.58
C ILE A 353 -11.08 -12.20 -4.38
N ASN A 354 -11.56 -10.96 -4.44
CA ASN A 354 -10.88 -9.77 -3.96
C ASN A 354 -11.07 -9.66 -2.45
N LEU A 355 -10.01 -9.86 -1.68
CA LEU A 355 -10.06 -9.84 -0.21
C LEU A 355 -10.55 -8.51 0.36
N ARG A 356 -10.20 -7.38 -0.27
CA ARG A 356 -10.37 -5.99 0.21
C ARG A 356 -9.67 -5.68 1.55
N SER A 357 -9.99 -6.44 2.60
CA SER A 357 -9.39 -6.38 3.92
C SER A 357 -8.41 -7.54 4.14
N ILE A 358 -7.19 -7.20 4.55
CA ILE A 358 -6.20 -8.16 5.07
C ILE A 358 -6.45 -8.37 6.56
N LYS A 359 -6.85 -7.31 7.28
CA LYS A 359 -7.22 -7.38 8.70
C LYS A 359 -8.43 -6.49 9.02
N PRO A 360 -9.54 -7.03 9.57
CA PRO A 360 -9.87 -8.46 9.68
C PRO A 360 -10.04 -9.12 8.30
N LEU A 361 -9.80 -10.43 8.24
CA LEU A 361 -9.92 -11.23 7.02
C LEU A 361 -11.31 -11.89 6.91
N ASP A 362 -11.89 -11.94 5.71
CA ASP A 362 -13.20 -12.57 5.47
C ASP A 362 -13.10 -14.10 5.26
N VAL A 363 -12.71 -14.81 6.32
CA VAL A 363 -12.55 -16.29 6.33
C VAL A 363 -13.84 -17.01 5.88
N GLU A 364 -15.00 -16.46 6.24
CA GLU A 364 -16.31 -17.03 5.90
C GLU A 364 -16.52 -17.11 4.38
N SER A 365 -16.20 -16.04 3.63
CA SER A 365 -16.31 -16.00 2.17
C SER A 365 -15.31 -16.94 1.48
N ILE A 366 -14.08 -17.03 1.99
CA ILE A 366 -13.07 -17.97 1.49
C ILE A 366 -13.56 -19.41 1.66
N VAL A 367 -13.95 -19.79 2.88
CA VAL A 367 -14.43 -21.14 3.21
C VAL A 367 -15.67 -21.51 2.40
N LYS A 368 -16.64 -20.61 2.24
CA LYS A 368 -17.83 -20.84 1.38
C LYS A 368 -17.47 -21.12 -0.08
N SER A 369 -16.46 -20.44 -0.62
CA SER A 369 -16.00 -20.67 -1.99
C SER A 369 -15.26 -22.00 -2.13
N VAL A 370 -14.33 -22.32 -1.23
CA VAL A 370 -13.60 -23.60 -1.24
C VAL A 370 -14.54 -24.80 -1.07
N LYS A 371 -15.59 -24.68 -0.24
CA LYS A 371 -16.66 -25.70 -0.12
C LYS A 371 -17.41 -25.98 -1.43
N LYS A 372 -17.40 -25.04 -2.39
CA LYS A 372 -18.04 -25.17 -3.70
C LYS A 372 -17.07 -25.66 -4.77
N THR A 373 -15.81 -25.21 -4.75
CA THR A 373 -14.83 -25.44 -5.82
C THR A 373 -13.90 -26.64 -5.58
N GLY A 374 -13.74 -27.04 -4.31
CA GLY A 374 -12.81 -28.09 -3.90
C GLY A 374 -11.33 -27.75 -4.04
N HIS A 375 -10.97 -26.57 -4.55
CA HIS A 375 -9.59 -26.21 -4.88
C HIS A 375 -9.33 -24.74 -4.51
N MET A 376 -8.14 -24.44 -3.99
CA MET A 376 -7.77 -23.10 -3.57
C MET A 376 -6.38 -22.70 -4.06
N MET A 377 -6.26 -21.46 -4.53
CA MET A 377 -5.01 -20.79 -4.84
C MET A 377 -4.98 -19.40 -4.17
N ALA A 378 -3.89 -19.09 -3.46
CA ALA A 378 -3.57 -17.73 -3.06
C ALA A 378 -2.71 -17.02 -4.12
N VAL A 379 -2.98 -15.75 -4.43
CA VAL A 379 -2.13 -14.92 -5.29
C VAL A 379 -1.80 -13.59 -4.60
N GLU A 380 -0.51 -13.26 -4.50
CA GLU A 380 -0.02 -12.01 -3.89
C GLU A 380 1.26 -11.51 -4.58
N SER A 381 1.55 -10.20 -4.52
CA SER A 381 2.83 -9.65 -5.01
C SER A 381 3.97 -9.74 -3.98
N GLY A 382 3.65 -9.99 -2.71
CA GLY A 382 4.61 -10.08 -1.61
C GLY A 382 5.51 -11.33 -1.65
N PHE A 383 6.48 -11.36 -0.74
CA PHE A 383 7.44 -12.46 -0.60
C PHE A 383 6.77 -13.77 -0.12
N PRO A 384 7.26 -14.95 -0.54
CA PRO A 384 6.63 -16.23 -0.22
C PRO A 384 6.76 -16.63 1.25
N SER A 385 7.86 -16.27 1.92
CA SER A 385 8.04 -16.56 3.34
C SER A 385 7.26 -15.57 4.19
N PHE A 386 6.33 -16.09 4.98
CA PHE A 386 5.42 -15.32 5.86
C PHE A 386 4.51 -14.30 5.15
N GLY A 387 4.30 -14.44 3.82
CA GLY A 387 3.33 -13.66 3.03
C GLY A 387 1.87 -13.96 3.38
N VAL A 388 0.94 -13.14 2.88
CA VAL A 388 -0.51 -13.24 3.15
C VAL A 388 -1.05 -14.61 2.75
N GLY A 389 -0.54 -15.17 1.64
CA GLY A 389 -0.90 -16.50 1.17
C GLY A 389 -0.55 -17.62 2.15
N ALA A 390 0.39 -17.44 3.09
CA ALA A 390 0.66 -18.45 4.12
C ALA A 390 -0.53 -18.55 5.10
N GLU A 391 -1.04 -17.41 5.57
CA GLU A 391 -2.22 -17.31 6.45
C GLU A 391 -3.48 -17.86 5.75
N LEU A 392 -3.70 -17.48 4.48
CA LEU A 392 -4.83 -17.98 3.69
C LEU A 392 -4.83 -19.52 3.58
N ILE A 393 -3.67 -20.13 3.43
CA ILE A 393 -3.52 -21.59 3.33
C ILE A 393 -3.73 -22.26 4.70
N ALA A 394 -3.18 -21.68 5.78
CA ALA A 394 -3.39 -22.17 7.14
C ALA A 394 -4.88 -22.18 7.52
N LEU A 395 -5.57 -21.05 7.35
CA LEU A 395 -7.00 -20.94 7.63
C LEU A 395 -7.86 -21.82 6.70
N THR A 396 -7.44 -22.05 5.45
CA THR A 396 -8.13 -23.01 4.57
C THR A 396 -7.96 -24.45 5.08
N ALA A 397 -6.80 -24.81 5.64
CA ALA A 397 -6.59 -26.11 6.27
C ALA A 397 -7.31 -26.24 7.62
N GLU A 398 -7.47 -25.18 8.39
CA GLU A 398 -8.22 -25.21 9.66
C GLU A 398 -9.74 -25.30 9.46
N TYR A 399 -10.31 -24.56 8.50
CA TYR A 399 -11.77 -24.38 8.38
C TYR A 399 -12.39 -25.00 7.11
N ALA A 400 -11.59 -25.54 6.18
CA ALA A 400 -12.08 -26.11 4.91
C ALA A 400 -11.37 -27.39 4.44
N TRP A 401 -10.55 -28.06 5.29
CA TRP A 401 -9.79 -29.26 4.90
C TRP A 401 -10.62 -30.36 4.22
N ASP A 402 -11.76 -30.74 4.81
CA ASP A 402 -12.61 -31.84 4.32
C ASP A 402 -13.21 -31.61 2.92
N TYR A 403 -13.04 -30.41 2.36
CA TYR A 403 -13.54 -30.04 1.03
C TYR A 403 -12.41 -29.96 -0.01
N LEU A 404 -11.14 -29.96 0.40
CA LEU A 404 -10.00 -29.84 -0.51
C LEU A 404 -9.75 -31.15 -1.27
N GLN A 405 -9.87 -31.09 -2.59
CA GLN A 405 -9.61 -32.20 -3.52
C GLN A 405 -8.12 -32.30 -3.92
N ALA A 406 -7.35 -31.23 -3.69
CA ALA A 406 -5.90 -31.19 -3.84
C ALA A 406 -5.26 -30.22 -2.84
N PRO A 407 -3.97 -30.38 -2.49
CA PRO A 407 -3.25 -29.43 -1.64
C PRO A 407 -3.27 -28.02 -2.25
N PRO A 408 -3.72 -26.99 -1.51
CA PRO A 408 -3.88 -25.66 -2.06
C PRO A 408 -2.52 -24.97 -2.26
N VAL A 409 -2.43 -24.07 -3.25
CA VAL A 409 -1.15 -23.54 -3.76
C VAL A 409 -1.05 -22.03 -3.65
N ARG A 410 0.16 -21.49 -3.81
CA ARG A 410 0.45 -20.05 -3.73
C ARG A 410 1.21 -19.59 -4.97
N VAL A 411 0.84 -18.44 -5.52
CA VAL A 411 1.58 -17.73 -6.56
C VAL A 411 1.95 -16.36 -5.98
N THR A 412 3.25 -16.16 -5.75
CA THR A 412 3.78 -15.03 -4.97
C THR A 412 4.76 -14.20 -5.80
N GLY A 413 5.29 -13.11 -5.23
CA GLY A 413 6.58 -12.57 -5.66
C GLY A 413 7.72 -13.58 -5.46
N ALA A 414 8.87 -13.31 -6.06
CA ALA A 414 10.10 -14.07 -5.88
C ALA A 414 10.78 -13.74 -4.55
N GLU A 415 11.51 -14.70 -3.98
CA GLU A 415 12.22 -14.55 -2.70
C GLU A 415 13.58 -13.85 -2.86
N VAL A 416 13.56 -12.65 -3.46
CA VAL A 416 14.72 -11.78 -3.70
C VAL A 416 14.32 -10.30 -3.58
N PRO A 417 15.23 -9.39 -3.17
CA PRO A 417 15.01 -7.96 -3.33
C PRO A 417 14.81 -7.61 -4.81
N THR A 418 13.84 -6.76 -5.12
CA THR A 418 13.40 -6.52 -6.51
C THR A 418 14.52 -6.00 -7.42
N PRO A 419 14.88 -6.72 -8.49
CA PRO A 419 15.97 -6.33 -9.39
C PRO A 419 15.52 -5.29 -10.43
N TYR A 420 16.32 -4.24 -10.63
CA TYR A 420 16.03 -3.15 -11.59
C TYR A 420 15.96 -3.58 -13.06
N ALA A 421 16.69 -4.63 -13.46
CA ALA A 421 16.75 -5.03 -14.86
C ALA A 421 15.41 -5.65 -15.29
N GLN A 422 14.68 -4.98 -16.19
CA GLN A 422 13.30 -5.32 -16.62
C GLN A 422 12.98 -6.82 -16.67
N LYS A 423 13.78 -7.63 -17.40
CA LYS A 423 13.53 -9.08 -17.54
C LYS A 423 13.61 -9.87 -16.23
N LEU A 424 14.34 -9.38 -15.24
CA LEU A 424 14.39 -9.94 -13.90
C LEU A 424 13.22 -9.42 -13.04
N GLU A 425 12.81 -8.17 -13.21
CA GLU A 425 11.61 -7.60 -12.56
C GLU A 425 10.34 -8.35 -13.02
N GLU A 426 10.17 -8.55 -14.33
CA GLU A 426 9.12 -9.37 -14.95
C GLU A 426 9.11 -10.82 -14.45
N MET A 427 10.27 -11.36 -14.06
CA MET A 427 10.40 -12.71 -13.46
C MET A 427 10.19 -12.73 -11.94
N SER A 428 10.07 -11.56 -11.29
CA SER A 428 10.02 -11.43 -9.83
C SER A 428 8.60 -11.32 -9.25
N PHE A 429 7.56 -11.22 -10.08
CA PHE A 429 6.17 -11.02 -9.66
C PHE A 429 5.19 -11.98 -10.37
N PRO A 430 3.97 -12.16 -9.84
CA PRO A 430 2.93 -12.93 -10.53
C PRO A 430 2.62 -12.38 -11.92
N THR A 431 2.52 -13.29 -12.89
CA THR A 431 1.97 -13.00 -14.23
C THR A 431 0.71 -13.83 -14.45
N GLU A 432 -0.14 -13.40 -15.38
CA GLU A 432 -1.41 -14.06 -15.68
C GLU A 432 -1.16 -15.49 -16.19
N ASP A 433 -0.10 -15.68 -16.98
CA ASP A 433 0.31 -17.00 -17.46
C ASP A 433 0.87 -17.87 -16.33
N LEU A 434 1.58 -17.31 -15.34
CA LEU A 434 2.03 -18.07 -14.16
C LEU A 434 0.84 -18.57 -13.32
N ILE A 435 -0.20 -17.76 -13.17
CA ILE A 435 -1.45 -18.14 -12.48
C ILE A 435 -2.15 -19.28 -13.25
N VAL A 436 -2.31 -19.15 -14.57
CA VAL A 436 -2.84 -20.22 -15.44
C VAL A 436 -2.02 -21.51 -15.30
N ASP A 437 -0.69 -21.41 -15.33
CA ASP A 437 0.23 -22.54 -15.28
C ASP A 437 0.17 -23.29 -13.93
N TYR A 438 -0.09 -22.61 -12.82
CA TYR A 438 -0.27 -23.26 -11.52
C TYR A 438 -1.69 -23.84 -11.36
N ALA A 439 -2.71 -23.18 -11.90
CA ALA A 439 -4.10 -23.64 -11.83
C ALA A 439 -4.32 -24.92 -12.66
N ALA A 440 -3.77 -24.98 -13.87
CA ALA A 440 -3.80 -26.20 -14.69
C ALA A 440 -3.08 -27.38 -14.01
N LYS A 441 -1.93 -27.13 -13.36
CA LYS A 441 -1.19 -28.16 -12.60
C LYS A 441 -1.94 -28.63 -11.35
N LEU A 442 -2.63 -27.73 -10.65
CA LEU A 442 -3.47 -28.06 -9.49
C LEU A 442 -4.65 -28.96 -9.90
N LEU A 443 -5.33 -28.61 -11.00
CA LEU A 443 -6.51 -29.32 -11.51
C LEU A 443 -6.19 -30.51 -12.43
N ARG A 444 -4.91 -30.70 -12.79
CA ARG A 444 -4.40 -31.74 -13.70
C ARG A 444 -4.99 -31.68 -15.12
N ALA A 445 -5.10 -30.46 -15.66
CA ALA A 445 -5.68 -30.13 -16.97
C ALA A 445 -4.64 -29.75 -18.04
#